data_AF-A0A0X3P0Y1-F1
#
_entry.id   AF-A0A0X3P0Y1-F1
#
_cell.length_a   1.000
_cell.length_b   1.000
_cell.length_c   1.000
_cell.angle_alpha   90.00
_cell.angle_beta   90.00
_cell.angle_gamma   90.00
#
_symmetry.space_group_name_H-M   'P 1'
#
loop_
_entity.id
_entity.type
_entity.pdbx_description
1 polymer ?
#
loop_
_entity_poly.entity_id
_entity_poly.type
_entity_poly.pdbx_seq_one_letter_code
_entity_poly.pdbx_strand_id
1 'polypeptide(L)'
;MWSRLSPSLDCVVSDPLLLTYFTRFLRECDSENVFRFWLELSGLIQKKKVTHNTDADVTNETFISYQQLDILRDRMNRLPVTDATSIYFRYLSREAKLPVTLPLELLCCALVALLDNPLNTLALIPCLRYAETCLKDELLPYFLRDRLFMEFRSEIITNGQLNLDDIMFDDTLLLNFVEYLGNKPEAILFTFLLAVSAYKKEFSELTSISDVSRDSSEEHYRQLLEDATTICAKFLSPASEDFMNLNLEEYRNVLDQACSEEEPRNDCFDSLYEVIHRKVEKRVLPGFFTSSPFLRYRAQFISTLDSLCNKSDQVNGKPSTAQLDVTALTDEALSTRLPDVSTKKTTRKIADTLEQIGRWRSLKVAFSKERKKIPGTKSTINSLHSYP
;
A
#
# COMPACT_ATOMS: atom_id res chain seq x y z
N MET A 1 -4.67 -6.33 -0.69
CA MET A 1 -4.53 -6.57 -2.14
C MET A 1 -3.47 -5.63 -2.64
N TRP A 2 -2.44 -6.14 -3.33
CA TRP A 2 -1.28 -5.35 -3.73
C TRP A 2 -0.54 -6.04 -4.88
N SER A 3 0.08 -5.25 -5.76
CA SER A 3 0.93 -5.76 -6.84
C SER A 3 2.39 -5.76 -6.42
N ARG A 4 3.11 -6.83 -6.78
CA ARG A 4 4.58 -6.93 -6.61
C ARG A 4 5.33 -5.99 -7.54
N LEU A 5 4.66 -5.44 -8.56
CA LEU A 5 5.22 -4.46 -9.50
C LEU A 5 5.21 -3.03 -8.93
N SER A 6 4.45 -2.79 -7.86
CA SER A 6 4.38 -1.52 -7.13
C SER A 6 4.29 -1.77 -5.62
N PRO A 7 5.30 -2.40 -5.00
CA PRO A 7 5.20 -2.90 -3.63
C PRO A 7 5.37 -1.80 -2.59
N SER A 8 4.63 -1.90 -1.48
CA SER A 8 4.97 -1.20 -0.23
C SER A 8 5.98 -2.02 0.59
N LEU A 9 6.55 -1.45 1.66
CA LEU A 9 7.48 -2.18 2.53
C LEU A 9 6.86 -3.46 3.09
N ASP A 10 5.59 -3.42 3.50
CA ASP A 10 4.88 -4.59 4.04
C ASP A 10 4.72 -5.70 2.98
N CYS A 11 4.56 -5.31 1.71
CA CYS A 11 4.53 -6.24 0.57
C CYS A 11 5.89 -6.89 0.35
N VAL A 12 6.97 -6.10 0.41
CA VAL A 12 8.35 -6.60 0.27
C VAL A 12 8.67 -7.64 1.33
N VAL A 13 8.27 -7.42 2.58
CA VAL A 13 8.50 -8.37 3.68
C VAL A 13 7.67 -9.65 3.51
N SER A 14 6.50 -9.55 2.88
CA SER A 14 5.57 -10.67 2.71
C SER A 14 5.90 -11.59 1.52
N ASP A 15 6.53 -11.06 0.46
CA ASP A 15 6.91 -11.86 -0.72
C ASP A 15 8.38 -12.33 -0.61
N PRO A 16 8.66 -13.64 -0.52
CA PRO A 16 10.02 -14.15 -0.34
C PRO A 16 10.99 -13.83 -1.48
N LEU A 17 10.50 -13.77 -2.72
CA LEU A 17 11.34 -13.49 -3.89
C LEU A 17 11.73 -12.02 -3.90
N LEU A 18 10.75 -11.12 -3.76
CA LEU A 18 10.96 -9.69 -3.68
C LEU A 18 11.85 -9.31 -2.48
N LEU A 19 11.65 -9.94 -1.32
CA LEU A 19 12.49 -9.77 -0.14
C LEU A 19 13.96 -10.12 -0.43
N THR A 20 14.21 -11.16 -1.23
CA THR A 20 15.57 -11.58 -1.59
C THR A 20 16.27 -10.49 -2.41
N TYR A 21 15.58 -9.90 -3.40
CA TYR A 21 16.10 -8.79 -4.18
C TYR A 21 16.30 -7.52 -3.34
N PHE A 22 15.33 -7.19 -2.48
CA PHE A 22 15.43 -6.02 -1.60
C PHE A 22 16.58 -6.16 -0.59
N THR A 23 16.75 -7.33 0.03
CA THR A 23 17.85 -7.57 0.97
C THR A 23 19.21 -7.49 0.27
N ARG A 24 19.29 -7.98 -0.97
CA ARG A 24 20.50 -7.82 -1.79
C ARG A 24 20.80 -6.35 -2.08
N PHE A 25 19.80 -5.57 -2.46
CA PHE A 25 19.93 -4.13 -2.66
C PHE A 25 20.43 -3.43 -1.39
N LEU A 26 19.83 -3.73 -0.24
CA LEU A 26 20.27 -3.15 1.04
C LEU A 26 21.72 -3.50 1.39
N ARG A 27 22.21 -4.67 0.97
CA ARG A 27 23.63 -5.04 1.12
C ARG A 27 24.53 -4.25 0.18
N GLU A 28 24.10 -3.99 -1.05
CA GLU A 28 24.85 -3.15 -2.01
C GLU A 28 24.92 -1.69 -1.54
N CYS A 29 23.94 -1.20 -0.79
CA CYS A 29 23.91 0.15 -0.19
C CYS A 29 24.37 0.22 1.28
N ASP A 30 24.96 -0.85 1.82
CA ASP A 30 25.41 -0.96 3.23
C ASP A 30 24.36 -0.55 4.28
N SER A 31 23.08 -0.77 3.97
CA SER A 31 21.92 -0.38 4.78
C SER A 31 21.14 -1.59 5.32
N GLU A 32 21.68 -2.81 5.17
CA GLU A 32 21.07 -4.06 5.64
C GLU A 32 20.81 -4.03 7.17
N ASN A 33 21.64 -3.32 7.93
CA ASN A 33 21.49 -3.19 9.38
C ASN A 33 20.20 -2.48 9.79
N VAL A 34 19.77 -1.46 9.03
CA VAL A 34 18.52 -0.72 9.31
C VAL A 34 17.32 -1.66 9.20
N PHE A 35 17.29 -2.50 8.16
CA PHE A 35 16.22 -3.48 7.96
C PHE A 35 16.22 -4.57 9.02
N ARG A 36 17.40 -5.10 9.38
CA ARG A 36 17.52 -6.10 10.47
C ARG A 36 17.08 -5.55 11.82
N PHE A 37 17.49 -4.32 12.14
CA PHE A 37 17.07 -3.62 13.34
C PHE A 37 15.55 -3.44 13.39
N TRP A 38 14.95 -2.96 12.30
CA TRP A 38 13.51 -2.79 12.19
C TRP A 38 12.76 -4.12 12.36
N LEU A 39 13.22 -5.20 11.71
CA LEU A 39 12.59 -6.52 11.79
C LEU A 39 12.67 -7.13 13.20
N GLU A 40 13.84 -7.04 13.85
CA GLU A 40 14.02 -7.58 15.19
C GLU A 40 13.22 -6.80 16.24
N LEU A 41 13.27 -5.46 16.18
CA LEU A 41 12.58 -4.60 17.13
C LEU A 41 11.06 -4.64 16.96
N SER A 42 10.55 -4.65 15.72
CA SER A 42 9.11 -4.83 15.45
C SER A 42 8.61 -6.17 15.98
N GLY A 43 9.35 -7.26 15.76
CA GLY A 43 9.01 -8.57 16.30
C GLY A 43 8.98 -8.63 17.82
N LEU A 44 9.91 -7.94 18.50
CA LEU A 44 9.91 -7.83 19.98
C LEU A 44 8.73 -7.01 20.50
N ILE A 45 8.43 -5.88 19.86
CA ILE A 45 7.31 -5.01 20.26
C ILE A 45 5.98 -5.71 20.02
N GLN A 46 5.82 -6.43 18.91
CA GLN A 46 4.59 -7.18 18.63
C GLN A 46 4.32 -8.27 19.68
N LYS A 47 5.37 -8.97 20.15
CA LYS A 47 5.26 -9.95 21.25
C LYS A 47 4.81 -9.31 22.56
N LYS A 48 5.25 -8.07 22.86
CA LYS A 48 4.90 -7.35 24.10
C LYS A 48 3.56 -6.60 24.03
N LYS A 49 3.11 -6.15 22.86
CA LYS A 49 1.77 -5.55 22.69
C LYS A 49 0.64 -6.53 23.02
N VAL A 50 0.86 -7.84 22.86
CA VAL A 50 -0.08 -8.89 23.28
C VAL A 50 -0.24 -8.95 24.82
N THR A 51 0.66 -8.32 25.59
CA THR A 51 0.66 -8.40 27.06
C THR A 51 0.32 -7.09 27.79
N HIS A 52 0.52 -5.89 27.20
CA HIS A 52 0.06 -4.64 27.82
C HIS A 52 -0.18 -3.53 26.77
N ASN A 53 -1.36 -2.90 26.85
CA ASN A 53 -1.66 -1.62 26.20
C ASN A 53 -1.19 -0.48 27.12
N THR A 54 -0.18 0.25 26.70
CA THR A 54 0.11 1.56 27.28
C THR A 54 0.71 2.46 26.21
N ASP A 55 -0.04 3.50 25.85
CA ASP A 55 0.47 4.63 25.10
C ASP A 55 1.40 5.43 26.01
N ALA A 56 2.67 5.53 25.61
CA ALA A 56 3.62 6.43 26.22
C ALA A 56 3.90 7.56 25.22
N ASP A 57 3.30 8.71 25.51
CA ASP A 57 3.65 10.00 24.94
C ASP A 57 5.04 10.40 25.44
N VAL A 58 5.90 10.88 24.54
CA VAL A 58 7.24 11.38 24.89
C VAL A 58 7.32 12.82 24.42
N THR A 59 7.13 13.73 25.37
CA THR A 59 7.48 15.15 25.23
C THR A 59 8.69 15.45 26.09
N ASN A 60 9.76 15.95 25.46
CA ASN A 60 10.45 17.20 25.81
C ASN A 60 11.81 17.26 25.11
N GLU A 61 11.92 18.20 24.17
CA GLU A 61 13.17 18.59 23.53
C GLU A 61 14.10 19.22 24.57
N THR A 62 15.06 18.44 25.05
CA THR A 62 16.24 18.99 25.73
C THR A 62 17.41 18.84 24.78
N PHE A 63 18.17 19.91 24.56
CA PHE A 63 19.37 19.87 23.72
C PHE A 63 20.45 19.03 24.41
N ILE A 64 20.80 17.88 23.84
CA ILE A 64 21.77 16.93 24.43
C ILE A 64 23.09 16.99 23.66
N SER A 65 24.18 17.28 24.37
CA SER A 65 25.54 17.35 23.81
C SER A 65 26.15 15.96 23.62
N TYR A 66 27.07 15.80 22.64
CA TYR A 66 27.87 14.58 22.46
C TYR A 66 28.59 14.11 23.75
N GLN A 67 29.01 15.04 24.62
CA GLN A 67 29.64 14.69 25.89
C GLN A 67 28.66 14.03 26.88
N GLN A 68 27.37 14.37 26.81
CA GLN A 68 26.33 13.73 27.61
C GLN A 68 26.00 12.33 27.08
N LEU A 69 26.10 12.11 25.76
CA LEU A 69 25.90 10.80 25.15
C LEU A 69 26.91 9.75 25.64
N ASP A 70 28.18 10.11 25.79
CA ASP A 70 29.21 9.19 26.28
C ASP A 70 28.93 8.75 27.73
N ILE A 71 28.45 9.67 28.58
CA ILE A 71 28.03 9.37 29.95
C ILE A 71 26.84 8.38 29.96
N LEU A 72 25.87 8.56 29.05
CA LEU A 72 24.72 7.66 28.93
C LEU A 72 25.16 6.26 28.49
N ARG A 73 26.06 6.17 27.50
CA ARG A 73 26.61 4.90 27.01
C ARG A 73 27.37 4.12 28.10
N ASP A 74 28.18 4.82 28.89
CA ASP A 74 28.91 4.20 30.00
C ASP A 74 27.98 3.63 31.07
N ARG A 75 26.86 4.30 31.34
CA ARG A 75 25.83 3.78 32.25
C ARG A 75 25.09 2.59 31.64
N MET A 76 24.79 2.65 30.35
CA MET A 76 24.10 1.59 29.61
C MET A 76 24.90 0.28 29.64
N ASN A 77 26.24 0.37 29.55
CA ASN A 77 27.15 -0.78 29.62
C ASN A 77 27.13 -1.52 30.97
N ARG A 78 26.54 -0.93 32.03
CA ARG A 78 26.44 -1.54 33.37
C ARG A 78 25.11 -2.26 33.62
N LEU A 79 24.15 -2.12 32.71
CA LEU A 79 22.82 -2.71 32.88
C LEU A 79 22.80 -4.21 32.54
N PRO A 80 21.89 -4.98 33.16
CA PRO A 80 21.75 -6.39 32.85
C PRO A 80 21.25 -6.61 31.42
N VAL A 81 21.54 -7.79 30.88
CA VAL A 81 21.06 -8.20 29.55
C VAL A 81 19.56 -8.47 29.61
N THR A 82 18.80 -7.69 28.85
CA THR A 82 17.35 -7.80 28.64
C THR A 82 17.09 -7.71 27.13
N ASP A 83 15.85 -7.90 26.69
CA ASP A 83 15.49 -7.71 25.27
C ASP A 83 15.87 -6.30 24.77
N ALA A 84 15.58 -5.28 25.57
CA ALA A 84 15.81 -3.88 25.19
C ALA A 84 17.31 -3.53 25.19
N THR A 85 18.07 -3.99 26.20
CA THR A 85 19.52 -3.75 26.25
C THR A 85 20.26 -4.58 25.20
N SER A 86 19.75 -5.76 24.83
CA SER A 86 20.30 -6.57 23.73
C SER A 86 20.19 -5.87 22.38
N ILE A 87 19.06 -5.19 22.10
CA ILE A 87 18.89 -4.37 20.91
C ILE A 87 19.90 -3.21 20.91
N TYR A 88 20.06 -2.53 22.05
CA TYR A 88 21.07 -1.48 22.19
C TYR A 88 22.47 -2.00 21.86
N PHE A 89 22.94 -3.07 22.50
CA PHE A 89 24.30 -3.59 22.29
C PHE A 89 24.53 -4.15 20.88
N ARG A 90 23.48 -4.55 20.18
CA ARG A 90 23.59 -5.10 18.83
C ARG A 90 23.64 -4.02 17.76
N TYR A 91 22.85 -2.96 17.92
CA TYR A 91 22.62 -1.97 16.86
C TYR A 91 22.98 -0.52 17.21
N LEU A 92 22.90 -0.11 18.49
CA LEU A 92 22.95 1.30 18.90
C LEU A 92 24.20 1.66 19.72
N SER A 93 24.86 0.68 20.31
CA SER A 93 26.11 0.88 21.06
C SER A 93 27.23 1.32 20.13
N ARG A 94 28.24 1.99 20.69
CA ARG A 94 29.44 2.38 19.94
C ARG A 94 30.19 1.17 19.35
N GLU A 95 30.15 0.04 20.06
CA GLU A 95 30.78 -1.23 19.67
C GLU A 95 29.80 -2.19 18.96
N ALA A 96 28.68 -1.66 18.46
CA ALA A 96 27.67 -2.47 17.78
C ALA A 96 28.27 -3.18 16.55
N LYS A 97 28.01 -4.48 16.43
CA LYS A 97 28.44 -5.27 15.26
C LYS A 97 27.61 -4.97 14.02
N LEU A 98 26.39 -4.48 14.21
CA LEU A 98 25.44 -4.14 13.15
C LEU A 98 24.95 -2.70 13.40
N PRO A 99 25.83 -1.68 13.31
CA PRO A 99 25.48 -0.33 13.71
C PRO A 99 24.35 0.23 12.84
N VAL A 100 23.43 0.93 13.48
CA VAL A 100 22.38 1.72 12.84
C VAL A 100 22.56 3.18 13.21
N THR A 101 22.62 4.05 12.20
CA THR A 101 22.72 5.49 12.39
C THR A 101 21.34 6.04 12.75
N LEU A 102 21.24 6.68 13.92
CA LEU A 102 20.05 7.40 14.37
C LEU A 102 20.39 8.87 14.62
N PRO A 103 19.41 9.79 14.52
CA PRO A 103 19.55 11.14 15.01
C PRO A 103 19.99 11.16 16.47
N LEU A 104 20.87 12.09 16.83
CA LEU A 104 21.48 12.17 18.15
C LEU A 104 20.44 12.28 19.26
N GLU A 105 19.44 13.13 19.05
CA GLU A 105 18.36 13.41 19.98
C GLU A 105 17.54 12.15 20.25
N LEU A 106 17.23 11.39 19.19
CA LEU A 106 16.46 10.16 19.26
C LEU A 106 17.21 9.08 20.05
N LEU A 107 18.51 8.92 19.77
CA LEU A 107 19.36 7.98 20.48
C LEU A 107 19.45 8.34 21.97
N CYS A 108 19.68 9.62 22.31
CA CYS A 108 19.77 10.06 23.69
C CYS A 108 18.46 9.83 24.46
N CYS A 109 17.30 10.18 23.87
CA CYS A 109 15.99 9.93 24.48
C CYS A 109 15.75 8.44 24.75
N ALA A 110 16.08 7.57 23.79
CA ALA A 110 15.98 6.13 23.96
C ALA A 110 16.86 5.62 25.12
N LEU A 111 18.10 6.10 25.22
CA LEU A 111 19.02 5.69 26.30
C LEU A 111 18.55 6.14 27.67
N VAL A 112 18.06 7.37 27.81
CA VAL A 112 17.49 7.85 29.08
C VAL A 112 16.33 6.96 29.52
N ALA A 113 15.40 6.68 28.62
CA ALA A 113 14.25 5.83 28.93
C ALA A 113 14.63 4.38 29.29
N LEU A 114 15.66 3.82 28.64
CA LEU A 114 16.19 2.48 28.98
C LEU A 114 16.95 2.46 30.30
N LEU A 115 17.62 3.56 30.66
CA LEU A 115 18.30 3.70 31.95
C LEU A 115 17.31 3.79 33.11
N ASP A 116 16.16 4.43 32.89
CA ASP A 116 15.08 4.51 33.87
C ASP A 116 14.38 3.15 34.06
N ASN A 117 14.17 2.41 32.96
CA ASN A 117 13.62 1.05 33.01
C ASN A 117 14.21 0.14 31.90
N PRO A 118 15.17 -0.74 32.21
CA PRO A 118 15.83 -1.59 31.22
C PRO A 118 14.93 -2.70 30.66
N LEU A 119 13.74 -2.91 31.21
CA LEU A 119 12.75 -3.87 30.70
C LEU A 119 11.78 -3.24 29.69
N ASN A 120 11.78 -1.90 29.59
CA ASN A 120 10.87 -1.14 28.74
C ASN A 120 11.32 -1.12 27.27
N THR A 121 11.03 -2.19 26.53
CA THR A 121 11.29 -2.23 25.07
C THR A 121 10.44 -1.23 24.29
N LEU A 122 9.32 -0.74 24.85
CA LEU A 122 8.48 0.28 24.20
C LEU A 122 9.19 1.64 24.12
N ALA A 123 10.19 1.89 24.96
CA ALA A 123 11.07 3.06 24.88
C ALA A 123 11.77 3.19 23.50
N LEU A 124 11.88 2.09 22.75
CA LEU A 124 12.49 2.05 21.42
C LEU A 124 11.49 2.26 20.28
N ILE A 125 10.18 2.44 20.54
CA ILE A 125 9.18 2.72 19.50
C ILE A 125 9.57 3.90 18.60
N PRO A 126 10.06 5.04 19.14
CA PRO A 126 10.51 6.15 18.30
C PRO A 126 11.66 5.76 17.36
N CYS A 127 12.59 4.92 17.83
CA CYS A 127 13.68 4.38 17.00
C CYS A 127 13.15 3.44 15.91
N LEU A 128 12.16 2.60 16.24
CA LEU A 128 11.50 1.72 15.27
C LEU A 128 10.83 2.54 14.16
N ARG A 129 10.06 3.56 14.52
CA ARG A 129 9.37 4.44 13.56
C ARG A 129 10.36 5.15 12.65
N TYR A 130 11.46 5.66 13.19
CA TYR A 130 12.51 6.26 12.38
C TYR A 130 13.10 5.27 11.36
N ALA A 131 13.46 4.06 11.80
CA ALA A 131 13.97 3.03 10.89
C ALA A 131 12.93 2.63 9.82
N GLU A 132 11.65 2.58 10.18
CA GLU A 132 10.55 2.33 9.25
C GLU A 132 10.44 3.44 8.19
N THR A 133 10.54 4.71 8.60
CA THR A 133 10.57 5.87 7.70
C THR A 133 11.76 5.79 6.74
N CYS A 134 12.98 5.51 7.23
CA CYS A 134 14.14 5.34 6.35
C CYS A 134 13.93 4.20 5.32
N LEU A 135 13.30 3.10 5.73
CA LEU A 135 13.00 2.00 4.81
C LEU A 135 11.93 2.38 3.78
N LYS A 136 10.84 3.02 4.21
CA LYS A 136 9.67 3.34 3.37
C LYS A 136 9.89 4.53 2.45
N ASP A 137 10.48 5.60 2.97
CA ASP A 137 10.51 6.91 2.32
C ASP A 137 11.85 7.19 1.63
N GLU A 138 12.93 6.53 2.06
CA GLU A 138 14.25 6.68 1.45
C GLU A 138 14.64 5.43 0.64
N LEU A 139 14.87 4.30 1.30
CA LEU A 139 15.49 3.11 0.68
C LEU A 139 14.59 2.41 -0.34
N LEU A 140 13.29 2.25 -0.05
CA LEU A 140 12.35 1.60 -0.96
C LEU A 140 12.20 2.35 -2.29
N PRO A 141 11.98 3.68 -2.34
CA PRO A 141 11.95 4.43 -3.59
C PRO A 141 13.23 4.30 -4.43
N TYR A 142 14.41 4.20 -3.80
CA TYR A 142 15.66 3.92 -4.51
C TYR A 142 15.67 2.51 -5.08
N PHE A 143 15.28 1.50 -4.29
CA PHE A 143 15.17 0.13 -4.76
C PHE A 143 14.24 0.01 -5.98
N LEU A 144 13.09 0.67 -5.97
CA LEU A 144 12.13 0.62 -7.10
C LEU A 144 12.68 1.19 -8.41
N ARG A 145 13.76 1.97 -8.35
CA ARG A 145 14.48 2.52 -9.51
C ARG A 145 15.77 1.76 -9.82
N ASP A 146 16.18 0.85 -8.94
CA ASP A 146 17.42 0.11 -9.03
C ASP A 146 17.34 -1.05 -10.04
N ARG A 147 18.50 -1.47 -10.56
CA ARG A 147 18.63 -2.61 -11.46
C ARG A 147 18.08 -3.89 -10.85
N LEU A 148 18.27 -4.13 -9.55
CA LEU A 148 17.80 -5.35 -8.88
C LEU A 148 16.27 -5.47 -8.91
N PHE A 149 15.55 -4.36 -8.78
CA PHE A 149 14.10 -4.40 -8.94
C PHE A 149 13.69 -4.62 -10.40
N MET A 150 14.44 -4.08 -11.38
CA MET A 150 14.20 -4.40 -12.79
C MET A 150 14.46 -5.86 -13.13
N GLU A 151 15.47 -6.49 -12.52
CA GLU A 151 15.73 -7.93 -12.64
C GLU A 151 14.59 -8.76 -12.07
N PHE A 152 14.12 -8.43 -10.87
CA PHE A 152 12.93 -9.05 -10.28
C PHE A 152 11.71 -8.95 -11.21
N ARG A 153 11.42 -7.74 -11.73
CA ARG A 153 10.30 -7.54 -12.68
C ARG A 153 10.48 -8.40 -13.93
N SER A 154 11.70 -8.49 -14.46
CA SER A 154 12.01 -9.31 -15.63
C SER A 154 11.79 -10.79 -15.38
N GLU A 155 12.22 -11.28 -14.23
CA GLU A 155 12.04 -12.66 -13.82
C GLU A 155 10.54 -13.03 -13.79
N ILE A 156 9.71 -12.23 -13.10
CA ILE A 156 8.29 -12.59 -12.95
C ILE A 156 7.48 -12.42 -14.24
N ILE A 157 7.80 -11.42 -15.08
CA ILE A 157 7.10 -11.18 -16.34
C ILE A 157 7.50 -12.22 -17.39
N THR A 158 8.80 -12.52 -17.52
CA THR A 158 9.31 -13.41 -18.57
C THR A 158 8.96 -14.86 -18.28
N ASN A 159 9.04 -15.27 -17.01
CA ASN A 159 8.74 -16.63 -16.58
C ASN A 159 7.24 -16.89 -16.36
N GLY A 160 6.37 -15.89 -16.61
CA GLY A 160 4.92 -16.03 -16.43
C GLY A 160 4.50 -16.31 -14.99
N GLN A 161 5.22 -15.72 -14.02
CA GLN A 161 4.94 -15.86 -12.59
C GLN A 161 4.02 -14.76 -12.04
N LEU A 162 3.49 -13.90 -12.90
CA LEU A 162 2.51 -12.88 -12.54
C LEU A 162 1.27 -13.55 -11.93
N ASN A 163 0.78 -12.97 -10.85
CA ASN A 163 -0.49 -13.36 -10.26
C ASN A 163 -1.59 -12.37 -10.68
N LEU A 164 -2.83 -12.63 -10.28
CA LEU A 164 -3.96 -11.77 -10.64
C LEU A 164 -3.84 -10.36 -10.03
N ASP A 165 -3.30 -10.23 -8.81
CA ASP A 165 -3.10 -8.94 -8.17
C ASP A 165 -2.07 -8.08 -8.91
N ASP A 166 -0.99 -8.69 -9.40
CA ASP A 166 0.03 -8.00 -10.21
C ASP A 166 -0.58 -7.37 -11.46
N ILE A 167 -1.57 -8.05 -12.05
CA ILE A 167 -2.29 -7.59 -13.24
C ILE A 167 -3.32 -6.52 -12.87
N MET A 168 -4.05 -6.70 -11.77
CA MET A 168 -5.11 -5.77 -11.37
C MET A 168 -4.57 -4.38 -10.99
N PHE A 169 -3.38 -4.33 -10.38
CA PHE A 169 -2.81 -3.08 -9.85
C PHE A 169 -1.61 -2.55 -10.66
N ASP A 170 -1.27 -3.17 -11.80
CA ASP A 170 -0.40 -2.56 -12.81
C ASP A 170 -1.24 -2.09 -14.01
N ASP A 171 -1.22 -0.79 -14.29
CA ASP A 171 -2.10 -0.19 -15.30
C ASP A 171 -1.90 -0.79 -16.69
N THR A 172 -0.67 -1.14 -17.05
CA THR A 172 -0.38 -1.63 -18.40
C THR A 172 -0.84 -3.07 -18.55
N LEU A 173 -0.58 -3.92 -17.55
CA LEU A 173 -1.06 -5.29 -17.51
C LEU A 173 -2.59 -5.34 -17.43
N LEU A 174 -3.20 -4.48 -16.61
CA LEU A 174 -4.66 -4.37 -16.49
C LEU A 174 -5.29 -4.13 -17.86
N LEU A 175 -4.79 -3.14 -18.61
CA LEU A 175 -5.29 -2.83 -19.96
C LEU A 175 -5.17 -4.04 -20.91
N ASN A 176 -4.05 -4.74 -20.92
CA ASN A 176 -3.86 -5.92 -21.76
C ASN A 176 -4.76 -7.08 -21.33
N PHE A 177 -4.97 -7.27 -20.03
CA PHE A 177 -5.85 -8.32 -19.49
C PHE A 177 -7.32 -8.05 -19.84
N VAL A 178 -7.72 -6.79 -19.73
CA VAL A 178 -9.04 -6.29 -20.06
C VAL A 178 -9.30 -6.40 -21.58
N GLU A 179 -8.31 -6.10 -22.43
CA GLU A 179 -8.37 -6.40 -23.88
C GLU A 179 -8.53 -7.90 -24.15
N TYR A 180 -7.82 -8.75 -23.42
CA TYR A 180 -7.93 -10.21 -23.54
C TYR A 180 -9.30 -10.75 -23.10
N LEU A 181 -9.90 -10.17 -22.07
CA LEU A 181 -11.24 -10.52 -21.62
C LEU A 181 -12.28 -10.15 -22.69
N GLY A 182 -12.19 -8.96 -23.27
CA GLY A 182 -13.11 -8.50 -24.31
C GLY A 182 -14.58 -8.71 -23.90
N ASN A 183 -15.33 -9.47 -24.70
CA ASN A 183 -16.74 -9.81 -24.43
C ASN A 183 -16.94 -11.20 -23.81
N LYS A 184 -15.89 -11.81 -23.24
CA LYS A 184 -16.01 -13.11 -22.57
C LYS A 184 -16.89 -13.00 -21.34
N PRO A 185 -17.68 -14.04 -21.01
CA PRO A 185 -18.53 -14.02 -19.83
C PRO A 185 -17.71 -13.85 -18.54
N GLU A 186 -16.47 -14.31 -18.49
CA GLU A 186 -15.60 -14.16 -17.31
C GLU A 186 -15.17 -12.71 -17.04
N ALA A 187 -15.37 -11.79 -17.99
CA ALA A 187 -15.12 -10.36 -17.78
C ALA A 187 -15.93 -9.81 -16.59
N ILE A 188 -17.11 -10.38 -16.33
CA ILE A 188 -17.98 -9.92 -15.25
C ILE A 188 -17.40 -10.22 -13.86
N LEU A 189 -16.77 -11.37 -13.72
CA LEU A 189 -16.11 -11.80 -12.49
C LEU A 189 -14.94 -10.87 -12.18
N PHE A 190 -14.15 -10.53 -13.21
CA PHE A 190 -13.04 -9.61 -13.06
C PHE A 190 -13.51 -8.18 -12.75
N THR A 191 -14.59 -7.73 -13.37
CA THR A 191 -15.16 -6.39 -13.11
C THR A 191 -15.66 -6.27 -11.68
N PHE A 192 -16.26 -7.33 -11.12
CA PHE A 192 -16.61 -7.38 -9.70
C PHE A 192 -15.37 -7.23 -8.79
N LEU A 193 -14.26 -7.93 -9.08
CA LEU A 193 -13.02 -7.79 -8.31
C LEU A 193 -12.48 -6.35 -8.34
N LEU A 194 -12.52 -5.68 -9.50
CA LEU A 194 -12.13 -4.27 -9.60
C LEU A 194 -13.05 -3.36 -8.77
N ALA A 195 -14.37 -3.59 -8.81
CA ALA A 195 -15.33 -2.80 -8.04
C ALA A 195 -15.12 -2.93 -6.53
N VAL A 196 -14.93 -4.14 -6.02
CA VAL A 196 -14.63 -4.37 -4.60
C VAL A 196 -13.27 -3.77 -4.21
N SER A 197 -12.27 -3.86 -5.09
CA SER A 197 -10.96 -3.25 -4.84
C SER A 197 -11.04 -1.72 -4.74
N ALA A 198 -11.86 -1.10 -5.59
CA ALA A 198 -12.13 0.34 -5.54
C ALA A 198 -12.87 0.73 -4.25
N TYR A 199 -13.90 -0.04 -3.87
CA TYR A 199 -14.63 0.16 -2.61
C TYR A 199 -13.70 0.13 -1.39
N LYS A 200 -12.84 -0.88 -1.28
CA LYS A 200 -11.91 -0.98 -0.14
C LYS A 200 -10.89 0.15 -0.10
N LYS A 201 -10.44 0.62 -1.27
CA LYS A 201 -9.54 1.77 -1.36
C LYS A 201 -10.24 3.04 -0.84
N GLU A 202 -11.45 3.30 -1.30
CA GLU A 202 -12.26 4.43 -0.86
C GLU A 202 -12.57 4.35 0.65
N PHE A 203 -12.91 3.16 1.15
CA PHE A 203 -13.09 2.93 2.58
C PHE A 203 -11.84 3.32 3.38
N SER A 204 -10.66 2.89 2.95
CA SER A 204 -9.40 3.22 3.63
C SER A 204 -9.07 4.72 3.56
N GLU A 205 -9.31 5.35 2.41
CA GLU A 205 -9.06 6.79 2.24
C GLU A 205 -9.97 7.60 3.15
N LEU A 206 -11.28 7.31 3.17
CA LEU A 206 -12.27 8.03 3.97
C LEU A 206 -12.09 7.80 5.49
N THR A 207 -11.70 6.61 5.92
CA THR A 207 -11.47 6.31 7.34
C THR A 207 -10.12 6.82 7.86
N SER A 208 -9.16 7.11 6.98
CA SER A 208 -7.85 7.68 7.37
C SER A 208 -7.90 9.17 7.70
N ILE A 209 -8.94 9.88 7.27
CA ILE A 209 -9.10 11.32 7.51
C ILE A 209 -9.73 11.49 8.91
N SER A 210 -8.90 11.41 9.96
CA SER A 210 -9.31 11.46 11.36
C SER A 210 -9.78 12.84 11.88
N ASP A 211 -9.79 13.88 11.04
CA ASP A 211 -9.92 15.28 11.47
C ASP A 211 -11.12 16.04 10.87
N VAL A 212 -12.23 15.37 10.56
CA VAL A 212 -13.42 16.06 10.03
C VAL A 212 -14.60 15.99 11.00
N SER A 213 -15.36 17.08 11.08
CA SER A 213 -16.55 17.25 11.90
C SER A 213 -17.52 16.06 11.76
N ARG A 214 -18.23 15.71 12.85
CA ARG A 214 -19.20 14.59 12.91
C ARG A 214 -20.14 14.52 11.70
N ASP A 215 -20.59 15.66 11.17
CA ASP A 215 -21.53 15.71 10.05
C ASP A 215 -20.96 15.17 8.73
N SER A 216 -19.66 15.33 8.49
CA SER A 216 -19.00 14.79 7.28
C SER A 216 -18.79 13.28 7.33
N SER A 217 -18.59 12.73 8.52
CA SER A 217 -18.37 11.29 8.73
C SER A 217 -19.61 10.47 8.39
N GLU A 218 -20.80 10.96 8.77
CA GLU A 218 -22.09 10.35 8.42
C GLU A 218 -22.33 10.33 6.90
N GLU A 219 -21.98 11.41 6.19
CA GLU A 219 -22.09 11.45 4.72
C GLU A 219 -21.14 10.44 4.05
N HIS A 220 -19.90 10.32 4.55
CA HIS A 220 -18.93 9.33 4.08
C HIS A 220 -19.39 7.89 4.32
N TYR A 221 -19.96 7.59 5.49
CA TYR A 221 -20.51 6.26 5.77
C TYR A 221 -21.72 5.94 4.90
N ARG A 222 -22.61 6.91 4.69
CA ARG A 222 -23.72 6.76 3.75
C ARG A 222 -23.24 6.45 2.33
N GLN A 223 -22.21 7.13 1.86
CA GLN A 223 -21.64 6.88 0.54
C GLN A 223 -21.10 5.44 0.44
N LEU A 224 -20.37 4.98 1.44
CA LEU A 224 -19.84 3.61 1.49
C LEU A 224 -20.96 2.56 1.50
N LEU A 225 -22.06 2.81 2.22
CA LEU A 225 -23.23 1.91 2.19
C LEU A 225 -23.91 1.88 0.82
N GLU A 226 -24.02 3.04 0.16
CA GLU A 226 -24.58 3.15 -1.19
C GLU A 226 -23.72 2.41 -2.23
N ASP A 227 -22.39 2.54 -2.14
CA ASP A 227 -21.45 1.85 -3.02
C ASP A 227 -21.50 0.33 -2.83
N ALA A 228 -21.54 -0.14 -1.57
CA ALA A 228 -21.69 -1.56 -1.26
C ALA A 228 -23.02 -2.12 -1.80
N THR A 229 -24.12 -1.40 -1.58
CA THR A 229 -25.46 -1.77 -2.09
C THR A 229 -25.47 -1.81 -3.62
N THR A 230 -24.80 -0.86 -4.26
CA THR A 230 -24.69 -0.78 -5.73
C THR A 230 -23.91 -1.96 -6.30
N ILE A 231 -22.80 -2.37 -5.67
CA ILE A 231 -22.04 -3.55 -6.06
C ILE A 231 -22.92 -4.80 -5.96
N CYS A 232 -23.65 -4.96 -4.86
CA CYS A 232 -24.60 -6.07 -4.67
C CYS A 232 -25.70 -6.07 -5.74
N ALA A 233 -26.35 -4.93 -5.97
CA ALA A 233 -27.42 -4.80 -6.96
C ALA A 233 -26.93 -5.11 -8.38
N LYS A 234 -25.69 -4.72 -8.73
CA LYS A 234 -25.13 -4.92 -10.07
C LYS A 234 -24.70 -6.36 -10.32
N PHE A 235 -24.00 -6.99 -9.37
CA PHE A 235 -23.32 -8.26 -9.64
C PHE A 235 -24.00 -9.48 -8.99
N LEU A 236 -24.80 -9.26 -7.94
CA LEU A 236 -25.42 -10.33 -7.14
C LEU A 236 -26.94 -10.42 -7.30
N SER A 237 -27.57 -9.40 -7.88
CA SER A 237 -29.01 -9.44 -8.17
C SER A 237 -29.28 -10.23 -9.44
N PRO A 238 -30.13 -11.27 -9.40
CA PRO A 238 -30.55 -11.99 -10.60
C PRO A 238 -31.31 -11.12 -11.63
N ALA A 239 -31.81 -9.96 -11.20
CA ALA A 239 -32.47 -8.99 -12.08
C ALA A 239 -31.48 -8.12 -12.88
N SER A 240 -30.20 -8.17 -12.56
CA SER A 240 -29.15 -7.42 -13.25
C SER A 240 -28.72 -8.14 -14.53
N GLU A 241 -28.53 -7.39 -15.62
CA GLU A 241 -27.86 -7.90 -16.82
C GLU A 241 -26.41 -8.32 -16.54
N ASP A 242 -25.83 -7.76 -15.48
CA ASP A 242 -24.46 -7.99 -15.03
C ASP A 242 -24.38 -9.05 -13.89
N PHE A 243 -25.41 -9.89 -13.75
CA PHE A 243 -25.43 -10.94 -12.73
C PHE A 243 -24.33 -11.98 -12.97
N MET A 244 -23.51 -12.25 -11.95
CA MET A 244 -22.37 -13.18 -12.03
C MET A 244 -22.78 -14.66 -12.13
N ASN A 245 -24.08 -14.98 -12.10
CA ASN A 245 -24.61 -16.35 -12.14
C ASN A 245 -24.00 -17.26 -11.07
N LEU A 246 -23.88 -16.73 -9.85
CA LEU A 246 -23.42 -17.46 -8.67
C LEU A 246 -24.59 -18.16 -7.98
N ASN A 247 -24.31 -19.20 -7.20
CA ASN A 247 -25.30 -19.82 -6.35
C ASN A 247 -25.58 -18.91 -5.14
N LEU A 248 -26.84 -18.83 -4.70
CA LEU A 248 -27.24 -17.97 -3.57
C LEU A 248 -26.40 -18.21 -2.31
N GLU A 249 -26.03 -19.47 -2.03
CA GLU A 249 -25.18 -19.82 -0.90
C GLU A 249 -23.78 -19.19 -0.95
N GLU A 250 -23.27 -18.88 -2.14
CA GLU A 250 -21.94 -18.29 -2.33
C GLU A 250 -21.90 -16.80 -1.95
N TYR A 251 -23.04 -16.09 -2.00
CA TYR A 251 -23.07 -14.64 -1.80
C TYR A 251 -24.11 -14.14 -0.78
N ARG A 252 -24.93 -15.02 -0.19
CA ARG A 252 -25.93 -14.64 0.83
C ARG A 252 -25.30 -13.85 1.98
N ASN A 253 -24.18 -14.33 2.51
CA ASN A 253 -23.50 -13.66 3.62
C ASN A 253 -23.04 -12.23 3.25
N VAL A 254 -22.68 -12.00 1.98
CA VAL A 254 -22.32 -10.67 1.49
C VAL A 254 -23.53 -9.77 1.46
N LEU A 255 -24.70 -10.26 1.01
CA LEU A 255 -25.93 -9.46 1.06
C LEU A 255 -26.29 -9.08 2.48
N ASP A 256 -26.16 -10.00 3.44
CA ASP A 256 -26.46 -9.73 4.85
C ASP A 256 -25.50 -8.67 5.45
N GLN A 257 -24.23 -8.67 5.04
CA GLN A 257 -23.19 -7.77 5.57
C GLN A 257 -23.08 -6.43 4.84
N ALA A 258 -23.27 -6.40 3.52
CA ALA A 258 -23.09 -5.22 2.68
C ALA A 258 -24.38 -4.39 2.55
N CYS A 259 -25.55 -5.01 2.75
CA CYS A 259 -26.85 -4.35 2.67
C CYS A 259 -27.54 -4.21 4.05
N SER A 260 -26.80 -4.33 5.17
CA SER A 260 -27.34 -4.05 6.50
C SER A 260 -27.60 -2.56 6.72
N GLU A 261 -28.56 -2.20 7.57
CA GLU A 261 -28.79 -0.80 8.00
C GLU A 261 -27.73 -0.29 9.01
N GLU A 262 -26.76 -1.13 9.38
CA GLU A 262 -25.67 -0.79 10.30
C GLU A 262 -24.47 -0.13 9.57
N GLU A 263 -23.46 0.29 10.32
CA GLU A 263 -22.24 0.95 9.81
C GLU A 263 -21.57 0.16 8.65
N PRO A 264 -20.98 0.85 7.66
CA PRO A 264 -20.34 0.18 6.53
C PRO A 264 -19.12 -0.62 6.98
N ARG A 265 -18.94 -1.79 6.37
CA ARG A 265 -17.89 -2.74 6.73
C ARG A 265 -16.88 -2.92 5.60
N ASN A 266 -15.59 -2.75 5.90
CA ASN A 266 -14.51 -2.99 4.94
C ASN A 266 -14.47 -4.46 4.46
N ASP A 267 -14.83 -5.39 5.34
CA ASP A 267 -14.67 -6.83 5.15
C ASP A 267 -15.89 -7.52 4.50
N CYS A 268 -16.96 -6.77 4.19
CA CYS A 268 -18.24 -7.36 3.75
C CYS A 268 -18.15 -8.18 2.45
N PHE A 269 -17.15 -7.91 1.60
CA PHE A 269 -16.94 -8.63 0.34
C PHE A 269 -15.82 -9.68 0.40
N ASP A 270 -15.09 -9.83 1.50
CA ASP A 270 -13.80 -10.55 1.53
C ASP A 270 -13.94 -12.01 1.11
N SER A 271 -14.91 -12.69 1.71
CA SER A 271 -15.17 -14.11 1.44
C SER A 271 -15.50 -14.36 -0.03
N LEU A 272 -16.38 -13.55 -0.62
CA LEU A 272 -16.76 -13.67 -2.02
C LEU A 272 -15.64 -13.22 -2.96
N TYR A 273 -14.94 -12.14 -2.63
CA TYR A 273 -13.79 -11.65 -3.36
C TYR A 273 -12.76 -12.76 -3.52
N GLU A 274 -12.38 -13.45 -2.44
CA GLU A 274 -11.41 -14.55 -2.50
C GLU A 274 -11.86 -15.71 -3.40
N VAL A 275 -13.15 -16.07 -3.34
CA VAL A 275 -13.70 -17.15 -4.18
C VAL A 275 -13.61 -16.78 -5.66
N ILE A 276 -14.04 -15.56 -6.01
CA ILE A 276 -14.03 -15.07 -7.38
C ILE A 276 -12.60 -14.85 -7.87
N HIS A 277 -11.72 -14.30 -7.04
CA HIS A 277 -10.31 -14.11 -7.32
C HIS A 277 -9.63 -15.43 -7.67
N ARG A 278 -9.76 -16.45 -6.80
CA ARG A 278 -9.26 -17.80 -7.07
C ARG A 278 -9.83 -18.41 -8.35
N LYS A 279 -11.10 -18.13 -8.68
CA LYS A 279 -11.75 -18.63 -9.90
C LYS A 279 -11.15 -17.99 -11.15
N VAL A 280 -10.97 -16.66 -11.16
CA VAL A 280 -10.34 -15.91 -12.26
C VAL A 280 -8.88 -16.33 -12.42
N GLU A 281 -8.14 -16.39 -11.32
CA GLU A 281 -6.72 -16.75 -11.31
C GLU A 281 -6.48 -18.18 -11.81
N LYS A 282 -7.32 -19.15 -11.47
CA LYS A 282 -7.12 -20.53 -11.93
C LYS A 282 -7.64 -20.80 -13.34
N ARG A 283 -8.75 -20.17 -13.73
CA ARG A 283 -9.46 -20.52 -14.98
C ARG A 283 -9.19 -19.57 -16.15
N VAL A 284 -8.96 -18.29 -15.85
CA VAL A 284 -8.89 -17.23 -16.87
C VAL A 284 -7.45 -16.81 -17.13
N LEU A 285 -6.68 -16.63 -16.05
CA LEU A 285 -5.31 -16.12 -16.10
C LEU A 285 -4.34 -16.98 -16.92
N PRO A 286 -4.35 -18.34 -16.87
CA PRO A 286 -3.45 -19.13 -17.70
C PRO A 286 -3.63 -18.87 -19.20
N GLY A 287 -4.87 -18.66 -19.65
CA GLY A 287 -5.17 -18.33 -21.04
C GLY A 287 -4.68 -16.94 -21.46
N PHE A 288 -4.59 -15.99 -20.51
CA PHE A 288 -4.03 -14.67 -20.76
C PHE A 288 -2.55 -14.75 -21.12
N PHE A 289 -1.76 -15.60 -20.46
CA PHE A 289 -0.32 -15.71 -20.73
C PHE A 289 0.00 -16.26 -22.13
N THR A 290 -0.95 -16.94 -22.77
CA THR A 290 -0.83 -17.40 -24.16
C THR A 290 -1.47 -16.45 -25.17
N SER A 291 -2.10 -15.37 -24.71
CA SER A 291 -2.87 -14.46 -25.56
C SER A 291 -2.01 -13.42 -26.27
N SER A 292 -2.50 -12.93 -27.41
CA SER A 292 -1.83 -11.88 -28.19
C SER A 292 -1.52 -10.60 -27.38
N PRO A 293 -2.44 -10.05 -26.56
CA PRO A 293 -2.15 -8.87 -25.74
C PRO A 293 -0.95 -9.08 -24.80
N PHE A 294 -0.90 -10.21 -24.08
CA PHE A 294 0.21 -10.48 -23.17
C PHE A 294 1.54 -10.72 -23.90
N LEU A 295 1.52 -11.48 -25.00
CA LEU A 295 2.73 -11.73 -25.78
C LEU A 295 3.32 -10.43 -26.36
N ARG A 296 2.46 -9.51 -26.78
CA ARG A 296 2.85 -8.17 -27.23
C ARG A 296 3.44 -7.35 -26.08
N TYR A 297 2.78 -7.32 -24.93
CA TYR A 297 3.30 -6.66 -23.73
C TYR A 297 4.68 -7.19 -23.34
N ARG A 298 4.85 -8.52 -23.28
CA ARG A 298 6.12 -9.16 -22.93
C ARG A 298 7.22 -8.81 -23.93
N ALA A 299 6.94 -8.81 -25.23
CA ALA A 299 7.91 -8.42 -26.25
C ALA A 299 8.36 -6.96 -26.12
N GLN A 300 7.42 -6.04 -25.85
CA GLN A 300 7.73 -4.63 -25.61
C GLN A 300 8.58 -4.42 -24.34
N PHE A 301 8.25 -5.16 -23.29
CA PHE A 301 9.01 -5.14 -22.04
C PHE A 301 10.46 -5.62 -22.24
N ILE A 302 10.66 -6.75 -22.92
CA ILE A 302 12.00 -7.28 -23.25
C ILE A 302 12.79 -6.27 -24.10
N SER A 303 12.19 -5.70 -25.14
CA SER A 303 12.85 -4.69 -25.98
C SER A 303 13.28 -3.45 -25.17
N THR A 304 12.51 -3.08 -24.15
CA THR A 304 12.83 -1.97 -23.25
C THR A 304 14.02 -2.33 -22.35
N LEU A 305 14.07 -3.56 -21.83
CA LEU A 305 15.21 -4.05 -21.05
C LEU A 305 16.50 -4.07 -21.86
N ASP A 306 16.48 -4.61 -23.07
CA ASP A 306 17.67 -4.65 -23.95
C ASP A 306 18.21 -3.24 -24.20
N SER A 307 17.31 -2.26 -24.38
CA SER A 307 17.67 -0.86 -24.58
C SER A 307 18.29 -0.20 -23.34
N LEU A 308 17.97 -0.68 -22.14
CA LEU A 308 18.56 -0.19 -20.88
C LEU A 308 19.94 -0.80 -20.65
N CYS A 309 20.10 -2.10 -20.89
CA CYS A 309 21.39 -2.79 -20.79
C CYS A 309 22.43 -2.23 -21.77
N ASN A 310 22.02 -1.93 -23.02
CA ASN A 310 22.92 -1.37 -24.03
C ASN A 310 23.38 0.07 -23.72
N LYS A 311 22.70 0.77 -22.80
CA LYS A 311 23.08 2.14 -22.37
C LYS A 311 24.09 2.13 -21.21
N SER A 312 24.07 1.12 -20.35
CA SER A 312 25.06 1.00 -19.26
C SER A 312 26.46 0.68 -19.77
N ASP A 313 26.59 0.01 -20.92
CA ASP A 313 27.90 -0.35 -21.50
C ASP A 313 28.67 0.83 -22.13
N GLN A 314 28.01 1.98 -22.36
CA GLN A 314 28.65 3.19 -22.88
C GLN A 314 29.16 4.15 -21.79
N VAL A 315 28.95 3.85 -20.50
CA VAL A 315 29.47 4.64 -19.37
C VAL A 315 30.44 3.79 -18.54
N ASN A 316 31.45 3.21 -19.19
CA ASN A 316 32.58 2.60 -18.48
C ASN A 316 33.64 3.66 -18.14
N GLY A 317 33.46 4.29 -16.99
CA GLY A 317 34.44 5.15 -16.34
C GLY A 317 34.44 4.96 -14.83
N LYS A 318 35.16 3.92 -14.35
CA LYS A 318 35.58 3.60 -12.96
C LYS A 318 34.51 3.68 -11.83
N PRO A 319 34.30 2.60 -11.04
CA PRO A 319 33.59 2.74 -9.78
C PRO A 319 34.51 3.45 -8.78
N SER A 320 34.20 4.72 -8.47
CA SER A 320 34.76 5.38 -7.29
C SER A 320 33.99 4.89 -6.08
N THR A 321 34.69 4.26 -5.15
CA THR A 321 34.23 4.00 -3.78
C THR A 321 33.90 5.33 -3.10
N ALA A 322 32.68 5.81 -3.26
CA ALA A 322 32.10 6.85 -2.44
C ALA A 322 31.27 6.14 -1.36
N GLN A 323 31.76 6.18 -0.12
CA GLN A 323 30.88 6.00 1.03
C GLN A 323 29.75 7.02 0.87
N LEU A 324 28.52 6.53 0.77
CA LEU A 324 27.32 7.36 0.72
C LEU A 324 27.13 7.98 2.10
N ASP A 325 27.58 9.22 2.26
CA ASP A 325 27.25 10.03 3.41
C ASP A 325 25.84 10.61 3.19
N VAL A 326 24.87 10.08 3.94
CA VAL A 326 23.42 10.27 3.74
C VAL A 326 22.95 11.71 4.06
N THR A 327 23.84 12.62 4.42
CA THR A 327 23.49 13.97 4.90
C THR A 327 23.57 15.08 3.84
N ALA A 328 23.97 14.80 2.60
CA ALA A 328 24.17 15.85 1.59
C ALA A 328 23.55 15.51 0.22
N LEU A 329 22.23 15.68 0.09
CA LEU A 329 21.58 15.77 -1.23
C LEU A 329 20.64 16.98 -1.25
N THR A 330 21.14 18.11 -1.76
CA THR A 330 20.33 19.29 -2.10
C THR A 330 19.68 19.14 -3.48
N ASP A 331 18.45 19.64 -3.59
CA ASP A 331 17.39 19.44 -4.60
C ASP A 331 17.72 19.69 -6.10
N GLU A 332 18.89 20.18 -6.47
CA GLU A 332 19.04 20.86 -7.77
C GLU A 332 19.44 19.95 -8.95
N ALA A 333 19.86 18.70 -8.70
CA ALA A 333 20.28 17.77 -9.76
C ALA A 333 19.19 16.79 -10.25
N LEU A 334 18.05 16.69 -9.56
CA LEU A 334 17.02 15.66 -9.80
C LEU A 334 15.92 16.07 -10.80
N SER A 335 15.86 17.34 -11.20
CA SER A 335 14.72 17.89 -11.94
C SER A 335 14.67 17.56 -13.45
N THR A 336 15.70 16.91 -14.02
CA THR A 336 15.80 16.73 -15.50
C THR A 336 15.58 15.30 -16.01
N ARG A 337 15.21 14.32 -15.16
CA ARG A 337 15.09 12.91 -15.59
C ARG A 337 13.90 12.13 -15.04
N LEU A 338 12.72 12.72 -14.98
CA LEU A 338 11.49 12.01 -14.62
C LEU A 338 10.45 12.07 -15.75
N PRO A 339 9.87 10.93 -16.18
CA PRO A 339 8.48 10.91 -16.60
C PRO A 339 7.60 11.02 -15.34
N ASP A 340 6.78 12.07 -15.36
CA ASP A 340 5.81 12.45 -14.32
C ASP A 340 4.72 11.36 -14.14
N VAL A 341 4.90 10.47 -13.16
CA VAL A 341 3.89 9.50 -12.71
C VAL A 341 2.96 10.20 -11.70
N SER A 342 2.13 11.10 -12.22
CA SER A 342 1.04 11.71 -11.48
C SER A 342 -0.14 10.73 -11.40
N THR A 343 -0.27 10.06 -10.25
CA THR A 343 -1.34 9.10 -9.90
C THR A 343 -2.76 9.67 -10.03
N LYS A 344 -2.92 10.99 -10.19
CA LYS A 344 -4.22 11.66 -10.44
C LYS A 344 -4.66 11.64 -11.91
N LYS A 345 -3.74 11.40 -12.85
CA LYS A 345 -4.04 11.36 -14.30
C LYS A 345 -4.43 9.96 -14.77
N THR A 346 -4.01 8.93 -14.03
CA THR A 346 -4.14 7.52 -14.39
C THR A 346 -5.53 6.94 -14.08
N THR A 347 -6.16 7.37 -12.98
CA THR A 347 -7.55 7.01 -12.64
C THR A 347 -8.57 7.45 -13.69
N ARG A 348 -8.31 8.54 -14.42
CA ARG A 348 -9.15 8.96 -15.56
C ARG A 348 -9.04 8.01 -16.75
N LYS A 349 -7.84 7.53 -17.08
CA LYS A 349 -7.63 6.58 -18.20
C LYS A 349 -8.24 5.20 -17.94
N ILE A 350 -8.20 4.73 -16.69
CA ILE A 350 -8.86 3.48 -16.29
C ILE A 350 -10.37 3.63 -16.38
N ALA A 351 -10.94 4.75 -15.92
CA ALA A 351 -12.36 5.05 -16.08
C ALA A 351 -12.77 5.14 -17.56
N ASP A 352 -11.93 5.71 -18.42
CA ASP A 352 -12.18 5.81 -19.87
C ASP A 352 -12.09 4.42 -20.56
N THR A 353 -11.24 3.52 -20.08
CA THR A 353 -11.13 2.14 -20.61
C THR A 353 -12.27 1.26 -20.09
N LEU A 354 -12.67 1.43 -18.83
CA LEU A 354 -13.87 0.80 -18.26
C LEU A 354 -15.17 1.32 -18.91
N GLU A 355 -15.19 2.58 -19.39
CA GLU A 355 -16.29 3.10 -20.22
C GLU A 355 -16.40 2.38 -21.57
N GLN A 356 -15.28 1.93 -22.17
CA GLN A 356 -15.29 1.22 -23.46
C GLN A 356 -15.77 -0.23 -23.37
N ILE A 357 -15.67 -0.87 -22.21
CA ILE A 357 -15.94 -2.32 -22.05
C ILE A 357 -17.34 -2.64 -21.52
N GLY A 358 -18.11 -1.61 -21.22
CA GLY A 358 -19.56 -1.77 -21.04
C GLY A 358 -20.06 -0.99 -19.84
N ARG A 359 -20.87 0.03 -20.13
CA ARG A 359 -21.90 0.54 -19.21
C ARG A 359 -21.41 1.16 -17.89
N TRP A 360 -20.28 1.87 -17.88
CA TRP A 360 -19.94 2.75 -16.74
C TRP A 360 -20.63 4.13 -16.75
N ARG A 361 -21.31 4.52 -17.85
CA ARG A 361 -22.10 5.78 -17.89
C ARG A 361 -23.33 5.76 -16.99
N SER A 362 -23.89 4.61 -16.66
CA SER A 362 -25.09 4.55 -15.81
C SER A 362 -24.83 4.94 -14.36
N LEU A 363 -23.58 4.86 -13.88
CA LEU A 363 -23.21 5.33 -12.54
C LEU A 363 -22.94 6.83 -12.51
N LYS A 364 -22.22 7.40 -13.49
CA LYS A 364 -22.03 8.87 -13.57
C LYS A 364 -23.32 9.66 -13.83
N VAL A 365 -24.30 9.09 -14.53
CA VAL A 365 -25.61 9.75 -14.73
C VAL A 365 -26.44 9.76 -13.44
N ALA A 366 -26.29 8.76 -12.56
CA ALA A 366 -26.83 8.81 -11.20
C ALA A 366 -26.10 9.86 -10.33
N PHE A 367 -24.76 9.93 -10.41
CA PHE A 367 -23.97 10.91 -9.66
C PHE A 367 -24.11 12.39 -10.11
N SER A 368 -24.78 12.68 -11.23
CA SER A 368 -24.88 14.06 -11.76
C SER A 368 -26.30 14.63 -11.91
N LYS A 369 -27.37 13.82 -11.76
CA LYS A 369 -28.75 14.32 -11.90
C LYS A 369 -29.40 14.82 -10.60
N GLU A 370 -28.89 14.46 -9.43
CA GLU A 370 -29.42 14.97 -8.15
C GLU A 370 -28.86 16.36 -7.74
N ARG A 371 -27.78 16.85 -8.38
CA ARG A 371 -27.15 18.16 -8.02
C ARG A 371 -27.77 19.41 -8.67
N LYS A 372 -28.87 19.29 -9.42
CA LYS A 372 -29.56 20.47 -10.01
C LYS A 372 -31.07 20.35 -9.99
N LYS A 373 -31.68 20.56 -8.82
CA LYS A 373 -33.04 21.11 -8.69
C LYS A 373 -33.22 21.80 -7.33
N ILE A 374 -32.69 23.01 -7.23
CA ILE A 374 -33.25 24.03 -6.34
C ILE A 374 -33.89 25.07 -7.27
N PRO A 375 -35.19 25.33 -7.12
CA PRO A 375 -35.69 26.68 -7.27
C PRO A 375 -36.34 27.10 -5.96
N GLY A 376 -35.72 28.08 -5.30
CA GLY A 376 -36.43 28.87 -4.31
C GLY A 376 -37.50 29.71 -5.00
N THR A 377 -38.69 29.79 -4.42
CA THR A 377 -39.20 31.04 -3.83
C THR A 377 -40.62 30.89 -3.27
N LYS A 378 -40.76 31.38 -2.03
CA LYS A 378 -41.89 32.10 -1.43
C LYS A 378 -43.20 31.35 -1.10
N SER A 379 -43.35 31.08 0.20
CA SER A 379 -44.45 31.52 1.08
C SER A 379 -45.72 32.05 0.39
N THR A 380 -46.83 31.32 0.54
CA THR A 380 -48.11 31.93 0.95
C THR A 380 -48.93 30.93 1.79
N ILE A 381 -49.35 31.42 2.95
CA ILE A 381 -50.34 30.87 3.88
C ILE A 381 -51.67 30.63 3.14
N ASN A 382 -52.34 29.51 3.40
CA ASN A 382 -53.78 29.50 3.67
C ASN A 382 -54.28 28.16 4.24
N SER A 383 -54.96 28.30 5.36
CA SER A 383 -55.86 27.35 5.99
C SER A 383 -56.92 26.81 5.02
N LEU A 384 -57.33 25.55 5.18
CA LEU A 384 -58.72 25.18 5.49
C LEU A 384 -58.89 23.66 5.68
N HIS A 385 -59.34 23.33 6.89
CA HIS A 385 -60.25 22.27 7.30
C HIS A 385 -60.80 21.24 6.31
N SER A 386 -60.77 19.99 6.80
CA SER A 386 -61.84 18.98 6.80
C SER A 386 -62.03 18.08 5.56
N TYR A 387 -61.83 16.79 5.82
CA TYR A 387 -62.37 15.58 5.17
C TYR A 387 -63.86 15.69 4.76
N PRO A 388 -64.38 14.83 3.86
CA PRO A 388 -63.92 13.47 3.51
C PRO A 388 -63.32 13.27 2.12
#